data_AF-A0A6P4FQ49-F1
#
_entry.id   AF-A0A6P4FQ49-F1
#
_cell.length_a   1.000
_cell.length_b   1.000
_cell.length_c   1.000
_cell.angle_alpha   90.00
_cell.angle_beta   90.00
_cell.angle_gamma   90.00
#
_symmetry.space_group_name_H-M   'P 1'
#
loop_
_entity.id
_entity.type
_entity.pdbx_description
1 polymer ?
#
loop_
_entity_poly.entity_id
_entity_poly.type
_entity_poly.pdbx_seq_one_letter_code
_entity_poly.pdbx_strand_id
1 'polypeptide(L)'
;FFVSAIILVVLTQITTATNISPWWFLLSSVPSVFSGGTCALITILYCHVSDVATEEKRAMRMVTMEAALGLGMMAGGVASGYLYAATGASTLFILVGSIISIALIYVYFFVPESLKSEDLQTGSRIREFFRLDLVKVLVRTCIKKRENYDRAIIWFVMMSLTLCIFAMEGENTVNYMFMRKQFDYTVQDYSVFNAARVVIQVVG
;
A
#
# COMPACT_ATOMS: atom_id res chain seq x y z
N PHE A 1 3.08 9.56 -1.49
CA PHE A 1 4.04 8.56 -0.98
C PHE A 1 5.47 9.09 -0.76
N PHE A 2 6.20 9.54 -1.79
CA PHE A 2 7.61 10.00 -1.65
C PHE A 2 7.80 11.15 -0.63
N VAL A 3 6.94 12.17 -0.71
CA VAL A 3 6.95 13.31 0.23
C VAL A 3 6.73 12.86 1.68
N SER A 4 5.86 11.86 1.89
CA SER A 4 5.62 11.26 3.20
C SER A 4 6.87 10.54 3.72
N ALA A 5 7.57 9.77 2.86
CA ALA A 5 8.82 9.11 3.24
C ALA A 5 9.92 10.11 3.64
N ILE A 6 10.07 11.22 2.90
CA ILE A 6 11.02 12.29 3.24
C ILE A 6 10.70 12.91 4.60
N ILE A 7 9.43 13.25 4.84
CA ILE A 7 9.00 13.83 6.11
C ILE A 7 9.28 12.86 7.28
N LEU A 8 9.06 11.56 7.06
CA LEU A 8 9.30 10.54 8.08
C LEU A 8 10.80 10.39 8.42
N VAL A 9 11.66 10.43 7.40
CA VAL A 9 13.12 10.43 7.59
C VAL A 9 13.55 11.65 8.39
N VAL A 10 13.08 12.85 8.01
CA VAL A 10 13.41 14.10 8.70
C VAL A 10 12.94 14.07 10.16
N LEU A 11 11.69 13.68 10.42
CA LEU A 11 11.15 13.60 11.78
C LEU A 11 11.89 12.57 12.65
N THR A 12 12.34 11.45 12.08
CA THR A 12 13.10 10.45 12.84
C THR A 12 14.49 10.97 13.21
N GLN A 13 15.15 11.71 12.31
CA GLN A 13 16.44 12.33 12.61
C GLN A 13 16.32 13.37 13.73
N ILE A 14 15.26 14.19 13.71
CA ILE A 14 15.01 15.16 14.78
C ILE A 14 14.65 14.46 16.10
N THR A 15 13.92 13.34 16.04
CA THR A 15 13.59 12.52 17.22
C THR A 15 14.82 11.89 17.86
N THR A 16 15.85 11.58 17.06
CA THR A 16 17.14 11.08 17.57
C THR A 16 17.90 12.17 18.32
N ALA A 17 17.75 13.43 17.92
CA ALA A 17 18.39 14.59 18.55
C ALA A 17 17.59 15.20 19.71
N THR A 18 16.26 15.07 19.70
CA THR A 18 15.34 15.65 20.71
C THR A 18 14.14 14.72 20.93
N ASN A 19 13.73 14.51 22.20
CA ASN A 19 12.51 13.75 22.50
C ASN A 19 11.26 14.56 22.11
N ILE A 20 10.82 14.41 20.86
CA ILE A 20 9.61 15.05 20.33
C ILE A 20 8.37 14.21 20.68
N SER A 21 7.23 14.88 20.84
CA SER A 21 5.95 14.19 21.04
C SER A 21 5.57 13.32 19.81
N PRO A 22 5.09 12.09 20.01
CA PRO A 22 4.73 11.16 18.92
C PRO A 22 3.70 11.72 17.93
N TRP A 23 2.92 12.72 18.31
CA TRP A 23 1.93 13.38 17.46
C TRP A 23 2.51 13.98 16.18
N TRP A 24 3.80 14.38 16.19
CA TRP A 24 4.45 14.91 14.99
C TRP A 24 4.62 13.86 13.88
N PHE A 25 4.69 12.56 14.22
CA PHE A 25 4.74 11.51 13.20
C PHE A 25 3.45 11.41 12.38
N LEU A 26 2.31 11.83 12.92
CA LEU A 26 1.05 11.86 12.18
C LEU A 26 1.08 12.87 11.02
N LEU A 27 1.87 13.94 11.13
CA LEU A 27 2.03 14.90 10.03
C LEU A 27 2.70 14.25 8.83
N SER A 28 3.57 13.26 9.05
CA SER A 28 4.15 12.46 7.97
C SER A 28 3.08 11.68 7.19
N SER A 29 2.01 11.26 7.86
CA SER A 29 0.93 10.49 7.25
C SER A 29 0.02 11.37 6.38
N VAL A 30 -0.06 12.68 6.62
CA VAL A 30 -0.97 13.60 5.93
C VAL A 30 -0.77 13.56 4.40
N PRO A 31 0.45 13.73 3.84
CA PRO A 31 0.64 13.64 2.40
C PRO A 31 0.35 12.26 1.82
N SER A 32 0.54 11.19 2.60
CA SER A 32 0.22 9.83 2.16
C SER A 32 -1.29 9.68 2.00
N VAL A 33 -2.07 10.11 3.00
CA VAL A 33 -3.54 10.06 3.00
C VAL A 33 -4.14 10.91 1.88
N PHE A 34 -3.66 12.14 1.69
CA PHE A 34 -4.13 13.00 0.59
C PHE A 34 -3.81 12.42 -0.80
N SER A 35 -2.70 11.68 -0.94
CA SER A 35 -2.37 10.98 -2.18
C SER A 35 -3.14 9.67 -2.41
N GLY A 36 -4.04 9.28 -1.50
CA GLY A 36 -4.81 8.03 -1.55
C GLY A 36 -4.08 6.80 -0.98
N GLY A 37 -2.87 6.98 -0.43
CA GLY A 37 -2.12 5.95 0.28
C GLY A 37 -1.72 4.74 -0.58
N THR A 38 -1.60 3.59 0.07
CA THR A 38 -1.24 2.31 -0.56
C THR A 38 -2.34 1.81 -1.49
N CYS A 39 -3.61 2.04 -1.15
CA CYS A 39 -4.76 1.63 -1.96
C CYS A 39 -4.75 2.28 -3.35
N ALA A 40 -4.44 3.58 -3.43
CA ALA A 40 -4.32 4.26 -4.72
C ALA A 40 -3.16 3.72 -5.56
N LEU A 41 -2.00 3.44 -4.92
CA LEU A 41 -0.85 2.84 -5.63
C LEU A 41 -1.19 1.45 -6.18
N ILE A 42 -1.82 0.59 -5.37
CA ILE A 42 -2.24 -0.74 -5.81
C ILE A 42 -3.24 -0.63 -6.96
N THR A 43 -4.19 0.31 -6.88
CA THR A 43 -5.17 0.55 -7.94
C THR A 43 -4.48 0.98 -9.25
N ILE A 44 -3.52 1.90 -9.18
CA ILE A 44 -2.73 2.34 -10.35
C ILE A 44 -1.97 1.16 -10.96
N LEU A 45 -1.37 0.29 -10.14
CA LEU A 45 -0.68 -0.91 -10.63
C LEU A 45 -1.64 -1.87 -11.34
N TYR A 46 -2.82 -2.13 -10.76
CA TYR A 46 -3.84 -2.97 -11.39
C TYR A 46 -4.35 -2.39 -12.71
N CYS A 47 -4.57 -1.07 -12.77
CA CYS A 47 -4.94 -0.38 -14.01
C CYS A 47 -3.81 -0.51 -15.05
N HIS A 48 -2.56 -0.24 -14.69
CA HIS A 48 -1.42 -0.35 -15.59
C HIS A 48 -1.26 -1.77 -16.16
N VAL A 49 -1.33 -2.80 -15.31
CA VAL A 49 -1.25 -4.20 -15.75
C VAL A 49 -2.44 -4.56 -16.64
N SER A 50 -3.63 -4.08 -16.31
CA SER A 50 -4.84 -4.26 -17.10
C SER A 50 -4.71 -3.67 -18.51
N ASP A 51 -4.13 -2.48 -18.62
CA ASP A 51 -4.05 -1.72 -19.87
C ASP A 51 -2.95 -2.28 -20.80
N VAL A 52 -1.84 -2.78 -20.25
CA VAL A 52 -0.73 -3.36 -21.02
C VAL A 52 -0.96 -4.84 -21.35
N ALA A 53 -1.85 -5.54 -20.64
CA ALA A 53 -2.09 -6.98 -20.83
C ALA A 53 -3.10 -7.30 -21.93
N THR A 54 -2.78 -8.32 -22.74
CA THR A 54 -3.73 -8.94 -23.67
C THR A 54 -4.78 -9.74 -22.88
N GLU A 55 -6.03 -9.79 -23.34
CA GLU A 55 -7.15 -10.40 -22.59
C GLU A 55 -6.86 -11.82 -22.09
N GLU A 56 -6.26 -12.65 -22.94
CA GLU A 56 -5.91 -14.05 -22.62
C GLU A 56 -4.85 -14.17 -21.50
N LYS A 57 -3.92 -13.20 -21.39
CA LYS A 57 -2.81 -13.22 -20.43
C LYS A 57 -3.00 -12.27 -19.26
N ARG A 58 -4.11 -11.52 -19.22
CA ARG A 58 -4.39 -10.51 -18.19
C ARG A 58 -4.46 -11.11 -16.80
N ALA A 59 -5.17 -12.23 -16.64
CA ALA A 59 -5.25 -12.95 -15.37
C ALA A 59 -3.87 -13.39 -14.88
N MET A 60 -3.04 -13.99 -15.76
CA MET A 60 -1.68 -14.42 -15.40
C MET A 60 -0.79 -13.25 -14.99
N ARG A 61 -0.86 -12.12 -15.71
CA ARG A 61 -0.09 -10.92 -15.34
C ARG A 61 -0.51 -10.32 -13.99
N MET A 62 -1.81 -10.29 -13.71
CA MET A 62 -2.32 -9.85 -12.40
C MET A 62 -1.84 -10.77 -11.27
N VAL A 63 -1.89 -12.09 -11.46
CA VAL A 63 -1.38 -13.06 -10.47
C VAL A 63 0.12 -12.87 -10.25
N THR A 64 0.92 -12.68 -11.31
CA THR A 64 2.36 -12.43 -11.16
C THR A 64 2.66 -11.13 -10.42
N MET A 65 1.84 -10.08 -10.62
CA MET A 65 1.96 -8.82 -9.90
C MET A 65 1.66 -9.02 -8.41
N GLU A 66 0.59 -9.73 -8.08
CA GLU A 66 0.21 -10.00 -6.69
C GLU A 66 1.26 -10.88 -5.98
N ALA A 67 1.81 -11.88 -6.68
CA ALA A 67 2.91 -12.69 -6.17
C ALA A 67 4.17 -11.85 -5.87
N ALA A 68 4.51 -10.90 -6.76
CA ALA A 68 5.62 -9.98 -6.52
C ALA A 68 5.38 -9.05 -5.32
N LEU A 69 4.14 -8.58 -5.14
CA LEU A 69 3.75 -7.77 -3.99
C LEU A 69 3.86 -8.56 -2.67
N GLY A 70 3.37 -9.80 -2.66
CA GLY A 70 3.48 -10.70 -1.50
C GLY A 70 4.94 -11.02 -1.13
N LEU A 71 5.77 -11.35 -2.12
CA LEU A 71 7.22 -11.57 -1.92
C LEU A 71 7.92 -10.33 -1.38
N GLY A 72 7.57 -9.15 -1.91
CA GLY A 72 8.10 -7.86 -1.44
C GLY A 72 7.75 -7.58 0.02
N MET A 73 6.50 -7.83 0.43
CA MET A 73 6.06 -7.69 1.82
C MET A 73 6.81 -8.65 2.75
N MET A 74 6.99 -9.90 2.34
CA MET A 74 7.73 -10.91 3.11
C MET A 74 9.19 -10.52 3.29
N ALA A 75 9.88 -10.21 2.20
CA ALA A 75 11.29 -9.81 2.23
C ALA A 75 11.49 -8.52 3.03
N GLY A 76 10.61 -7.53 2.83
CA GLY A 76 10.63 -6.27 3.56
C GLY A 76 10.40 -6.45 5.06
N GLY A 77 9.45 -7.29 5.47
CA GLY A 77 9.16 -7.57 6.89
C GLY A 77 10.34 -8.22 7.62
N VAL A 78 10.98 -9.21 7.00
CA VAL A 78 12.16 -9.89 7.57
C VAL A 78 13.36 -8.94 7.60
N ALA A 79 13.69 -8.30 6.47
CA ALA A 79 14.85 -7.43 6.36
C ALA A 79 14.75 -6.23 7.31
N SER A 80 13.56 -5.61 7.42
CA SER A 80 13.34 -4.48 8.33
C SER A 80 13.51 -4.86 9.80
N GLY A 81 13.05 -6.05 10.21
CA GLY A 81 13.23 -6.54 11.58
C GLY A 81 14.70 -6.69 11.99
N TYR A 82 15.51 -7.32 11.14
CA TYR A 82 16.94 -7.48 11.39
C TYR A 82 17.70 -6.15 11.34
N LEU A 83 17.42 -5.30 10.34
CA LEU A 83 18.08 -3.99 10.24
C LEU A 83 17.73 -3.07 11.41
N TYR A 84 16.48 -3.10 11.86
CA TYR A 84 16.02 -2.32 13.00
C TYR A 84 16.80 -2.70 14.26
N ALA A 85 16.97 -4.00 14.52
CA ALA A 85 17.69 -4.48 15.68
C ALA A 85 19.20 -4.19 15.62
N ALA A 86 19.80 -4.20 14.43
CA ALA A 86 21.25 -4.00 14.26
C ALA A 86 21.68 -2.53 14.23
N THR A 87 20.87 -1.63 13.66
CA THR A 87 21.29 -0.25 13.35
C THR A 87 20.39 0.84 13.92
N GLY A 88 19.24 0.48 14.48
CA GLY A 88 18.25 1.41 15.02
C GLY A 88 17.26 1.96 13.98
N ALA A 89 16.33 2.79 14.45
CA ALA A 89 15.24 3.30 13.62
C ALA A 89 15.71 4.27 12.53
N SER A 90 16.66 5.15 12.87
CA SER A 90 17.03 6.30 12.04
C SER A 90 17.75 5.91 10.74
N THR A 91 18.64 4.91 10.82
CA THR A 91 19.33 4.32 9.66
C THR A 91 18.37 3.53 8.78
N LEU A 92 17.45 2.77 9.39
CA LEU A 92 16.44 2.00 8.65
C LEU A 92 15.56 2.92 7.80
N PHE A 93 15.06 4.03 8.36
CA PHE A 93 14.22 4.94 7.58
C PHE A 93 14.98 5.64 6.45
N ILE A 94 16.26 6.01 6.65
CA ILE A 94 17.10 6.55 5.57
C ILE A 94 17.24 5.51 4.44
N LEU A 95 17.53 4.25 4.77
CA LEU A 95 17.70 3.18 3.80
C LEU A 95 16.40 2.91 3.02
N VAL A 96 15.25 2.87 3.70
CA VAL A 96 13.96 2.73 3.03
C VAL A 96 13.68 3.94 2.13
N GLY A 97 13.98 5.15 2.61
CA GLY A 97 13.83 6.38 1.82
C GLY A 97 14.68 6.38 0.55
N SER A 98 15.93 5.88 0.62
CA SER A 98 16.81 5.79 -0.56
C SER A 98 16.32 4.74 -1.56
N ILE A 99 15.86 3.58 -1.11
CA ILE A 99 15.27 2.54 -1.98
C ILE A 99 14.03 3.09 -2.71
N ILE A 100 13.14 3.79 -1.99
CA ILE A 100 11.95 4.42 -2.60
C ILE A 100 12.38 5.50 -3.63
N SER A 101 13.43 6.27 -3.34
CA SER A 101 13.96 7.28 -4.27
C SER A 101 14.45 6.65 -5.56
N ILE A 102 15.23 5.57 -5.46
CA ILE A 102 15.76 4.83 -6.61
C ILE A 102 14.61 4.21 -7.42
N ALA A 103 13.62 3.63 -6.75
CA ALA A 103 12.44 3.07 -7.41
C ALA A 103 11.66 4.15 -8.18
N LEU A 104 11.52 5.36 -7.63
CA LEU A 104 10.85 6.47 -8.30
C LEU A 104 11.62 6.93 -9.54
N ILE A 105 12.94 7.04 -9.45
CA ILE A 105 13.81 7.36 -10.59
C ILE A 105 13.65 6.29 -11.68
N TYR A 106 13.65 5.01 -11.30
CA TYR A 106 13.46 3.91 -12.23
C TYR A 106 12.10 3.99 -12.94
N VAL A 107 11.02 4.20 -12.19
CA VAL A 107 9.67 4.36 -12.77
C VAL A 107 9.63 5.55 -13.74
N TYR A 108 10.22 6.67 -13.37
CA TYR A 108 10.23 7.87 -14.20
C TYR A 108 10.94 7.67 -15.55
N PHE A 109 12.05 6.93 -15.57
CA PHE A 109 12.84 6.72 -16.81
C PHE A 109 12.40 5.51 -17.63
N PHE A 110 11.99 4.42 -16.99
CA PHE A 110 11.82 3.12 -17.65
C PHE A 110 10.37 2.68 -17.83
N VAL A 111 9.41 3.24 -17.09
CA VAL A 111 8.00 2.84 -17.22
C VAL A 111 7.34 3.74 -18.27
N PRO A 112 7.01 3.21 -19.45
CA PRO A 112 6.26 3.97 -20.43
C PRO A 112 4.84 4.22 -19.95
N GLU A 113 4.29 5.38 -20.30
CA GLU A 113 2.89 5.70 -20.06
C GLU A 113 2.00 4.65 -20.74
N SER A 114 1.12 4.00 -19.98
CA SER A 114 0.25 2.94 -20.51
C SER A 114 -0.95 3.49 -21.29
N LEU A 115 -1.32 4.74 -21.02
CA LEU A 115 -2.42 5.41 -21.69
C LEU A 115 -1.96 5.97 -23.03
N LYS A 116 -2.75 5.72 -24.09
CA LYS A 116 -2.54 6.37 -25.38
C LYS A 116 -2.79 7.86 -25.23
N SER A 117 -2.06 8.68 -25.99
CA SER A 117 -2.19 10.14 -25.96
C SER A 117 -3.60 10.66 -26.28
N GLU A 118 -4.44 9.84 -26.92
CA GLU A 118 -5.85 10.12 -27.20
C GLU A 118 -6.75 10.04 -25.95
N ASP A 119 -6.38 9.20 -24.97
CA ASP A 119 -7.09 9.06 -23.69
C ASP A 119 -6.50 9.99 -22.59
N LEU A 120 -5.35 10.61 -22.85
CA LEU A 120 -4.77 11.63 -21.98
C LEU A 120 -5.62 12.91 -22.07
N GLN A 121 -6.54 13.08 -21.12
CA GLN A 121 -7.39 14.25 -21.03
C GLN A 121 -6.53 15.52 -20.92
N THR A 122 -6.69 16.43 -21.88
CA THR A 122 -5.86 17.64 -22.09
C THR A 122 -6.18 18.77 -21.08
N GLY A 123 -6.85 18.47 -19.97
CA GLY A 123 -7.28 19.47 -19.00
C GLY A 123 -6.24 19.82 -17.92
N SER A 124 -6.61 20.76 -17.05
CA SER A 124 -5.80 21.11 -15.88
C SER A 124 -5.80 19.94 -14.87
N ARG A 125 -4.63 19.33 -14.67
CA ARG A 125 -4.39 18.15 -13.80
C ARG A 125 -5.00 18.25 -12.39
N ILE A 126 -5.11 19.47 -11.85
CA ILE A 126 -5.64 19.73 -10.50
C ILE A 126 -7.17 19.68 -10.48
N ARG A 127 -7.81 20.21 -11.53
CA ARG A 127 -9.28 20.18 -11.68
C ARG A 127 -9.77 18.77 -11.99
N GLU A 128 -8.96 17.97 -12.67
CA GLU A 128 -9.24 16.57 -12.98
C GLU A 128 -9.16 15.66 -11.75
N PHE A 129 -8.18 15.88 -10.87
CA PHE A 129 -8.08 15.18 -9.59
C PHE A 129 -9.35 15.34 -8.73
N PHE A 130 -10.00 16.51 -8.80
CA PHE A 130 -11.25 16.82 -8.09
C PHE A 130 -12.51 16.71 -8.97
N ARG A 131 -12.53 15.84 -9.98
CA ARG A 131 -13.76 15.53 -10.74
C ARG A 131 -14.64 14.58 -9.94
N LEU A 132 -15.58 15.15 -9.19
CA LEU A 132 -16.69 14.41 -8.57
C LEU A 132 -17.53 13.62 -9.59
N ASP A 133 -17.39 13.90 -10.89
CA ASP A 133 -18.01 13.13 -11.96
C ASP A 133 -17.52 11.67 -12.00
N LEU A 134 -16.22 11.41 -11.75
CA LEU A 134 -15.73 10.02 -11.67
C LEU A 134 -16.35 9.30 -10.47
N VAL A 135 -16.47 9.97 -9.33
CA VAL A 135 -17.13 9.42 -8.15
C VAL A 135 -18.60 9.12 -8.44
N LYS A 136 -19.30 10.04 -9.13
CA LYS A 136 -20.69 9.81 -9.56
C LYS A 136 -20.81 8.62 -10.53
N VAL A 137 -19.87 8.44 -11.44
CA VAL A 137 -19.85 7.29 -12.37
C VAL A 137 -19.61 5.98 -11.61
N LEU A 138 -18.66 5.96 -10.66
CA LEU A 138 -18.41 4.80 -9.80
C LEU A 138 -19.65 4.43 -8.99
N VAL A 139 -20.23 5.40 -8.28
CA VAL A 139 -21.46 5.20 -7.49
C VAL A 139 -22.63 4.77 -8.38
N ARG A 140 -22.81 5.39 -9.55
CA ARG A 140 -23.85 5.01 -10.50
C ARG A 140 -23.61 3.60 -11.05
N THR A 141 -22.37 3.18 -11.25
CA THR A 141 -22.01 1.82 -11.71
C THR A 141 -22.33 0.77 -10.65
N CYS A 142 -22.10 1.08 -9.37
CA CYS A 142 -22.49 0.23 -8.24
C CYS A 142 -24.02 0.15 -8.05
N ILE A 143 -24.76 1.20 -8.40
CA ILE A 143 -26.22 1.28 -8.23
C ILE A 143 -26.98 0.88 -9.51
N LYS A 144 -26.29 0.72 -10.64
CA LYS A 144 -26.90 0.37 -11.94
C LYS A 144 -27.67 -0.94 -11.80
N LYS A 145 -28.95 -0.91 -12.21
CA LYS A 145 -29.82 -2.09 -12.22
C LYS A 145 -29.23 -3.11 -13.19
N ARG A 146 -28.85 -4.28 -12.68
CA ARG A 146 -28.44 -5.46 -13.46
C ARG A 146 -29.59 -6.48 -13.41
N GLU A 147 -29.79 -7.24 -14.48
CA GLU A 147 -30.74 -8.36 -14.47
C GLU A 147 -30.25 -9.44 -13.49
N ASN A 148 -31.18 -10.19 -12.89
CA ASN A 148 -30.95 -11.19 -11.82
C ASN A 148 -30.56 -10.62 -10.43
N TYR A 149 -30.33 -11.53 -9.47
CA TYR A 149 -29.92 -11.26 -8.08
C TYR A 149 -28.49 -10.69 -7.94
N ASP A 150 -27.83 -10.36 -9.06
CA ASP A 150 -26.45 -9.87 -9.14
C ASP A 150 -26.20 -8.63 -8.28
N ARG A 151 -27.22 -7.77 -8.10
CA ARG A 151 -27.10 -6.61 -7.20
C ARG A 151 -26.87 -7.04 -5.75
N ALA A 152 -27.63 -8.02 -5.26
CA ALA A 152 -27.49 -8.51 -3.89
C ALA A 152 -26.12 -9.17 -3.71
N ILE A 153 -25.68 -9.96 -4.69
CA ILE A 153 -24.37 -10.62 -4.69
C ILE A 153 -23.24 -9.58 -4.60
N ILE A 154 -23.26 -8.53 -5.43
CA ILE A 154 -22.24 -7.46 -5.39
C ILE A 154 -22.20 -6.79 -4.02
N TRP A 155 -23.36 -6.45 -3.44
CA TRP A 155 -23.40 -5.81 -2.12
C TRP A 155 -22.89 -6.74 -1.00
N PHE A 156 -23.24 -8.02 -1.03
CA PHE A 156 -22.72 -9.00 -0.06
C PHE A 156 -21.20 -9.21 -0.21
N VAL A 157 -20.69 -9.28 -1.43
CA VAL A 157 -19.25 -9.39 -1.69
C VAL A 157 -18.51 -8.11 -1.22
N MET A 158 -19.04 -6.92 -1.52
CA MET A 158 -18.45 -5.67 -1.05
C MET A 158 -18.43 -5.57 0.48
N MET A 159 -19.53 -5.94 1.14
CA MET A 159 -19.63 -5.90 2.60
C MET A 159 -18.70 -6.93 3.26
N SER A 160 -18.65 -8.16 2.74
CA SER A 160 -17.75 -9.21 3.26
C SER A 160 -16.28 -8.82 3.09
N LEU A 161 -15.88 -8.32 1.91
CA LEU A 161 -14.50 -7.85 1.68
C LEU A 161 -14.13 -6.71 2.62
N THR A 162 -15.04 -5.75 2.83
CA THR A 162 -14.79 -4.63 3.76
C THR A 162 -14.60 -5.13 5.18
N LEU A 163 -15.42 -6.09 5.62
CA LEU A 163 -15.32 -6.68 6.96
C LEU A 163 -14.01 -7.47 7.13
N CYS A 164 -13.59 -8.22 6.11
CA CYS A 164 -12.31 -8.94 6.11
C CYS A 164 -11.11 -7.98 6.22
N ILE A 165 -11.07 -6.91 5.41
CA ILE A 165 -9.99 -5.92 5.47
C ILE A 165 -9.97 -5.22 6.83
N PHE A 166 -11.14 -4.87 7.37
CA PHE A 166 -11.25 -4.27 8.70
C PHE A 166 -10.71 -5.19 9.81
N ALA A 167 -11.06 -6.48 9.77
CA ALA A 167 -10.55 -7.46 10.72
C ALA A 167 -9.02 -7.62 10.60
N MET A 168 -8.50 -7.65 9.38
CA MET A 168 -7.06 -7.80 9.12
C MET A 168 -6.24 -6.61 9.66
N GLU A 169 -6.67 -5.37 9.36
CA GLU A 169 -6.00 -4.16 9.88
C GLU A 169 -6.16 -4.02 11.40
N GLY A 170 -7.32 -4.39 11.94
CA GLY A 170 -7.57 -4.43 13.38
C GLY A 170 -6.64 -5.40 14.11
N GLU A 171 -6.42 -6.58 13.54
CA GLU A 171 -5.46 -7.55 14.08
C GLU A 171 -4.02 -7.01 14.00
N ASN A 172 -3.59 -6.50 12.84
CA ASN A 172 -2.21 -6.05 12.62
C ASN A 172 -1.78 -4.95 13.61
N THR A 173 -2.68 -4.04 13.99
CA THR A 173 -2.36 -2.96 14.94
C THR A 173 -2.21 -3.44 16.38
N VAL A 174 -2.98 -4.46 16.80
CA VAL A 174 -3.00 -4.95 18.18
C VAL A 174 -2.01 -6.10 18.39
N ASN A 175 -1.77 -6.92 17.37
CA ASN A 175 -1.01 -8.17 17.48
C ASN A 175 0.41 -7.94 18.00
N TYR A 176 1.13 -6.92 17.51
CA TYR A 176 2.46 -6.57 18.03
C TYR A 176 2.44 -6.20 19.52
N MET A 177 1.51 -5.34 19.94
CA MET A 177 1.41 -4.91 21.33
C MET A 177 1.02 -6.05 22.26
N PHE A 178 0.13 -6.93 21.78
CA PHE A 178 -0.29 -8.13 22.50
C PHE A 178 0.88 -9.09 22.69
N MET A 179 1.60 -9.42 21.61
CA MET A 179 2.70 -10.38 21.66
C MET A 179 3.85 -9.87 22.55
N ARG A 180 4.11 -8.57 22.51
CA ARG A 180 5.08 -7.93 23.42
C ARG A 180 4.65 -7.99 24.89
N LYS A 181 3.36 -7.76 25.20
CA LYS A 181 2.89 -7.72 26.59
C LYS A 181 2.74 -9.10 27.22
N GLN A 182 2.36 -10.11 26.43
CA GLN A 182 2.05 -11.44 26.92
C GLN A 182 3.28 -12.37 26.92
N PHE A 183 4.18 -12.21 25.94
CA PHE A 183 5.30 -13.12 25.72
C PHE A 183 6.68 -12.42 25.75
N ASP A 184 6.72 -11.13 26.07
CA ASP A 184 7.95 -10.30 26.05
C ASP A 184 8.73 -10.39 24.72
N TYR A 185 8.01 -10.59 23.60
CA TYR A 185 8.63 -10.73 22.29
C TYR A 185 9.43 -9.48 21.92
N THR A 186 10.65 -9.71 21.44
CA THR A 186 11.47 -8.66 20.83
C THR A 186 10.98 -8.36 19.41
N VAL A 187 11.42 -7.24 18.85
CA VAL A 187 11.09 -6.88 17.45
C VAL A 187 11.52 -7.98 16.48
N GLN A 188 12.62 -8.67 16.77
CA GLN A 188 13.12 -9.77 15.93
C GLN A 188 12.18 -10.98 15.95
N ASP A 189 11.74 -11.41 17.12
CA ASP A 189 10.84 -12.56 17.27
C ASP A 189 9.50 -12.30 16.60
N TYR A 190 8.98 -11.08 16.74
CA TYR A 190 7.76 -10.66 16.06
C TYR A 190 7.93 -10.61 14.53
N SER A 191 9.06 -10.12 14.03
CA SER A 191 9.34 -10.10 12.58
C SER A 191 9.41 -11.51 11.99
N VAL A 192 10.04 -12.46 12.70
CA VAL A 192 10.10 -13.88 12.29
C VAL A 192 8.71 -14.52 12.33
N PHE A 193 7.94 -14.27 13.39
CA PHE A 193 6.55 -14.74 13.50
C PHE A 193 5.67 -14.21 12.36
N ASN A 194 5.76 -12.91 12.07
CA ASN A 194 5.00 -12.31 10.99
C ASN A 194 5.42 -12.86 9.61
N ALA A 195 6.71 -13.11 9.40
CA ALA A 195 7.20 -13.74 8.18
C ALA A 195 6.65 -15.16 8.00
N ALA A 196 6.65 -15.96 9.07
CA ALA A 196 6.06 -17.30 9.04
C ALA A 196 4.55 -17.25 8.73
N ARG A 197 3.82 -16.29 9.32
CA ARG A 197 2.41 -16.06 9.02
C ARG A 197 2.17 -15.76 7.53
N VAL A 198 2.96 -14.86 6.94
CA VAL A 198 2.85 -14.52 5.51
C VAL A 198 3.13 -15.74 4.63
N VAL A 199 4.13 -16.56 4.96
CA VAL A 199 4.40 -17.80 4.21
C VAL A 199 3.22 -18.76 4.27
N ILE A 200 2.62 -18.94 5.45
CA ILE A 200 1.44 -19.81 5.61
C ILE A 200 0.28 -19.28 4.77
N GLN A 201 0.06 -17.97 4.74
CA GLN A 201 -0.99 -17.33 3.95
C GLN A 201 -0.76 -17.41 2.42
N VAL A 202 0.49 -17.52 1.97
CA VAL A 202 0.80 -17.71 0.54
C VAL A 202 0.60 -19.17 0.11
N VAL A 203 0.80 -20.13 1.02
CA VAL A 203 0.72 -21.56 0.73
C VAL A 203 -0.70 -22.11 0.90
N GLY A 204 -1.46 -21.61 1.88
CA GLY A 204 -2.82 -22.04 2.20
C GLY A 204 -3.88 -21.05 1.71
#